data_AF-A0A9N8DE20-F1
#
_entry.id   AF-A0A9N8DE20-F1
#
_cell.length_a   1.000
_cell.length_b   1.000
_cell.length_c   1.000
_cell.angle_alpha   90.00
_cell.angle_beta   90.00
_cell.angle_gamma   90.00
#
_symmetry.space_group_name_H-M   'P 1'
#
loop_
_entity.id
_entity.type
_entity.pdbx_description
1 polymer ?
#
loop_
_entity_poly.entity_id
_entity_poly.type
_entity_poly.pdbx_seq_one_letter_code
_entity_poly.pdbx_strand_id
1 'polypeptide(L)'
;MTTGQSNGYKRKGKSCDGDDDSEVKTLLPLHAGIDSERPEQGKSREPSALWNNAKLQIGLSLFCLLVLPCFIYGHIPGGFSPLGFYHAMINFWDSFLHVSIYLVASVTFLTACLYLYIANSSGPTTLKKDKKELDSSSLRGKVWHVIGTHNRFAVLVIALFVYLSSVTSIQTLVNPGWIWMPFLLINYQVVWPSELHDALKDICLHKQTGDLSKDPLCLSEKKWKLLSASALSSKNKEDVEAVMAGIEFAQKDTSGLIVNVLARDVADHIEQLQQNVQALSFFFPKLSVVIFENDSTDGSREAFKAWAAAPNKGYEVDLMSCPEAEDCKLKREHRYDGKKDEDFFTAPSIGLMHKFRQRMVDYIIDKPEYNNFSHMMQIDLDIGVSLSPLGVLHSIGKAKDSAAVASSCRQPWAGGLGTLVPPYDFNAFQPLRTKENERLFQIHEKFCGLMPPNDKWAFNCVGPSAVHFLQIIQLDRANDDLYPVASAYNGATLYPLQLIRKNHPKYDSGEYGHRCEHVGFNLSIDKQIYVNPKWDCHMSPTLPGGPKGERAMKSVKRFASLPRVSIPLFLQTFVPLVLCTFSVMTLSFHALRPLFEKPR
;
A
#
# COMPACT_ATOMS: atom_id res chain seq x y z
N MET A 1 7.00 -45.58 -16.62
CA MET A 1 7.99 -45.58 -17.71
C MET A 1 7.51 -44.64 -18.80
N THR A 2 7.96 -43.39 -18.73
CA THR A 2 7.88 -42.38 -19.79
C THR A 2 8.78 -41.23 -19.32
N THR A 3 10.01 -41.23 -19.82
CA THR A 3 11.08 -40.30 -19.48
C THR A 3 10.95 -39.03 -20.33
N GLY A 4 10.57 -37.92 -19.70
CA GLY A 4 10.62 -36.58 -20.29
C GLY A 4 11.96 -35.92 -20.00
N GLN A 5 12.74 -35.68 -21.05
CA GLN A 5 14.07 -35.09 -21.05
C GLN A 5 14.06 -33.63 -20.55
N SER A 6 14.93 -33.31 -19.59
CA SER A 6 15.25 -31.95 -19.18
C SER A 6 16.42 -31.41 -20.03
N ASN A 7 16.17 -30.35 -20.79
CA ASN A 7 17.21 -29.62 -21.52
C ASN A 7 17.96 -28.70 -20.56
N GLY A 8 19.19 -29.09 -20.21
CA GLY A 8 20.14 -28.27 -19.46
C GLY A 8 20.77 -27.18 -20.33
N TYR A 9 20.54 -25.91 -19.97
CA TYR A 9 21.28 -24.78 -20.52
C TYR A 9 22.62 -24.63 -19.79
N LYS A 10 23.71 -25.07 -20.43
CA LYS A 10 25.09 -24.73 -20.04
C LYS A 10 25.40 -23.29 -20.48
N ARG A 11 25.50 -22.34 -19.55
CA ARG A 11 26.16 -21.05 -19.79
C ARG A 11 27.68 -21.23 -19.71
N LYS A 12 28.36 -21.02 -20.83
CA LYS A 12 29.82 -20.87 -20.90
C LYS A 12 30.19 -19.51 -20.31
N GLY A 13 30.98 -19.52 -19.23
CA GLY A 13 31.73 -18.34 -18.79
C GLY A 13 32.84 -18.03 -19.78
N LYS A 14 32.96 -16.76 -20.16
CA LYS A 14 34.17 -16.20 -20.77
C LYS A 14 34.81 -15.30 -19.71
N SER A 15 36.02 -15.67 -19.30
CA SER A 15 36.96 -14.79 -18.63
C SER A 15 37.49 -13.75 -19.61
N CYS A 16 37.70 -12.53 -19.13
CA CYS A 16 38.53 -11.53 -19.79
C CYS A 16 39.38 -10.90 -18.69
N ASP A 17 40.59 -11.46 -18.53
CA ASP A 17 41.73 -10.74 -18.01
C ASP A 17 42.38 -9.97 -19.17
N GLY A 18 42.95 -8.81 -18.88
CA GLY A 18 43.68 -8.00 -19.83
C GLY A 18 44.00 -6.62 -19.26
N ASP A 19 45.01 -6.58 -18.40
CA ASP A 19 45.88 -5.42 -18.19
C ASP A 19 46.45 -4.93 -19.53
N ASP A 20 46.58 -3.62 -19.73
CA ASP A 20 47.90 -2.99 -19.86
C ASP A 20 47.84 -1.47 -20.04
N ASP A 21 48.88 -0.86 -19.49
CA ASP A 21 49.20 0.55 -19.42
C ASP A 21 49.36 1.27 -20.78
N SER A 22 49.14 2.58 -20.79
CA SER A 22 50.09 3.51 -21.42
C SER A 22 49.83 4.97 -21.05
N GLU A 23 50.84 5.54 -20.39
CA GLU A 23 51.14 6.96 -20.29
C GLU A 23 51.14 7.67 -21.66
N VAL A 24 50.59 8.89 -21.71
CA VAL A 24 51.12 9.94 -22.60
C VAL A 24 51.17 11.30 -21.89
N LYS A 25 52.39 11.83 -21.95
CA LYS A 25 52.99 13.11 -21.57
C LYS A 25 52.21 14.41 -21.85
N THR A 26 52.24 15.27 -20.83
CA THR A 26 52.76 16.67 -20.75
C THR A 26 52.72 17.66 -21.95
N LEU A 27 52.38 18.91 -21.58
CA LEU A 27 52.91 20.23 -22.01
C LEU A 27 52.34 20.93 -23.26
N LEU A 28 51.53 21.99 -23.07
CA LEU A 28 51.91 23.43 -23.13
C LEU A 28 50.67 24.36 -23.13
N PRO A 29 50.80 25.61 -22.65
CA PRO A 29 49.74 26.60 -22.60
C PRO A 29 49.73 27.49 -23.85
N LEU A 30 48.55 27.95 -24.27
CA LEU A 30 48.42 29.03 -25.24
C LEU A 30 47.33 30.00 -24.79
N HIS A 31 47.81 31.15 -24.30
CA HIS A 31 47.07 32.39 -24.24
C HIS A 31 46.61 32.79 -25.65
N ALA A 32 45.30 32.93 -25.82
CA ALA A 32 44.72 33.75 -26.89
C ALA A 32 43.66 34.66 -26.24
N GLY A 33 43.81 35.96 -26.47
CA GLY A 33 42.92 37.00 -25.95
C GLY A 33 41.49 36.80 -26.44
N ILE A 34 40.55 36.95 -25.50
CA ILE A 34 39.13 37.06 -25.80
C ILE A 34 38.83 38.56 -25.80
N ASP A 35 38.68 39.12 -26.99
CA ASP A 35 38.09 40.43 -27.20
C ASP A 35 36.66 40.44 -26.65
N SER A 36 36.39 41.40 -25.78
CA SER A 36 35.06 41.63 -25.20
C SER A 36 34.16 42.31 -26.23
N GLU A 37 33.57 41.54 -27.13
CA GLU A 37 32.42 42.02 -27.89
C GLU A 37 31.22 42.14 -26.93
N ARG A 38 30.68 43.35 -26.80
CA ARG A 38 29.43 43.60 -26.09
C ARG A 38 28.35 42.72 -26.72
N PRO A 39 27.62 41.91 -25.94
CA PRO A 39 26.49 41.18 -26.47
C PRO A 39 25.47 42.21 -26.97
N GLU A 40 25.20 42.19 -28.28
CA GLU A 40 24.04 42.88 -28.83
C GLU A 40 22.84 42.55 -27.95
N GLN A 41 22.08 43.57 -27.56
CA GLN A 41 20.81 43.42 -26.87
C GLN A 41 19.88 42.60 -27.75
N GLY A 42 19.97 41.27 -27.59
CA GLY A 42 19.15 40.32 -28.30
C GLY A 42 17.70 40.65 -28.00
N LYS A 43 16.96 41.05 -29.04
CA LYS A 43 15.50 41.13 -29.02
C LYS A 43 14.99 39.92 -28.27
N SER A 44 14.47 40.12 -27.06
CA SER A 44 13.92 39.05 -26.25
C SER A 44 12.91 38.32 -27.12
N ARG A 45 13.24 37.09 -27.53
CA ARG A 45 12.35 36.26 -28.34
C ARG A 45 11.03 36.19 -27.57
N GLU A 46 10.00 36.85 -28.11
CA GLU A 46 8.67 36.78 -27.54
C GLU A 46 8.33 35.30 -27.36
N PRO A 47 7.88 34.87 -26.16
CA PRO A 47 7.46 33.50 -25.95
C PRO A 47 6.47 33.14 -27.06
N SER A 48 6.79 32.09 -27.82
CA SER A 48 6.12 31.77 -29.08
C SER A 48 4.59 31.86 -28.93
N ALA A 49 3.93 32.58 -29.86
CA ALA A 49 2.48 32.81 -29.88
C ALA A 49 1.62 31.56 -29.65
N LEU A 50 2.18 30.37 -29.89
CA LEU A 50 1.61 29.06 -29.62
C LEU A 50 1.17 28.87 -28.16
N TRP A 51 1.94 29.33 -27.16
CA TRP A 51 1.63 29.13 -25.74
C TRP A 51 0.45 29.98 -25.24
N ASN A 52 0.05 31.00 -25.99
CA ASN A 52 -1.07 31.88 -25.63
C ASN A 52 -2.42 31.41 -26.20
N ASN A 53 -2.44 30.29 -26.92
CA ASN A 53 -3.67 29.76 -27.50
C ASN A 53 -4.45 28.94 -26.47
N ALA A 54 -5.56 29.49 -25.96
CA ALA A 54 -6.43 28.86 -24.97
C ALA A 54 -6.93 27.46 -25.40
N LYS A 55 -7.29 27.27 -26.68
CA LYS A 55 -7.77 25.97 -27.18
C LYS A 55 -6.67 24.91 -27.10
N LEU A 56 -5.43 25.30 -27.42
CA LEU A 56 -4.28 24.39 -27.31
C LEU A 56 -4.00 24.04 -25.85
N GLN A 57 -4.01 25.02 -24.95
CA GLN A 57 -3.80 24.78 -23.51
C GLN A 57 -4.84 23.84 -22.92
N ILE A 58 -6.13 24.06 -23.22
CA ILE A 58 -7.23 23.20 -22.80
C ILE A 58 -7.04 21.79 -23.37
N GLY A 59 -6.73 21.67 -24.68
CA GLY A 59 -6.47 20.39 -25.33
C GLY A 59 -5.33 19.61 -24.69
N LEU A 60 -4.21 20.28 -24.37
CA LEU A 60 -3.08 19.68 -23.68
C LEU A 60 -3.43 19.25 -22.25
N SER A 61 -4.19 20.06 -21.51
CA SER A 61 -4.64 19.72 -20.16
C SER A 61 -5.56 18.49 -20.15
N LEU A 62 -6.50 18.41 -21.09
CA LEU A 62 -7.37 17.24 -21.26
C LEU A 62 -6.56 16.00 -21.69
N PHE A 63 -5.59 16.17 -22.59
CA PHE A 63 -4.68 15.09 -22.98
C PHE A 63 -3.90 14.56 -21.78
N CYS A 64 -3.32 15.45 -20.97
CA CYS A 64 -2.58 15.07 -19.76
C CYS A 64 -3.48 14.32 -18.78
N LEU A 65 -4.68 14.83 -18.49
CA LEU A 65 -5.57 14.24 -17.48
C LEU A 65 -6.21 12.92 -17.91
N LEU A 66 -6.49 12.73 -19.20
CA LEU A 66 -7.32 11.62 -19.71
C LEU A 66 -6.55 10.65 -20.60
N VAL A 67 -5.64 11.14 -21.45
CA VAL A 67 -4.99 10.31 -22.48
C VAL A 67 -3.65 9.75 -21.98
N LEU A 68 -2.86 10.53 -21.23
CA LEU A 68 -1.59 10.06 -20.65
C LEU A 68 -1.77 8.80 -19.77
N PRO A 69 -2.78 8.69 -18.88
CA PRO A 69 -3.03 7.47 -18.13
C PRO A 69 -3.24 6.25 -19.03
N CYS A 70 -3.97 6.41 -20.15
CA CYS A 70 -4.22 5.34 -21.11
C CYS A 70 -2.93 4.82 -21.75
N PHE A 71 -1.94 5.69 -21.99
CA PHE A 71 -0.64 5.26 -22.48
C PHE A 71 0.10 4.39 -21.46
N ILE A 72 -0.03 4.65 -20.16
CA ILE A 72 0.60 3.83 -19.12
C ILE A 72 -0.08 2.47 -19.02
N TYR A 73 -1.41 2.43 -19.07
CA TYR A 73 -2.17 1.18 -19.16
C TYR A 73 -1.86 0.37 -20.43
N GLY A 74 -1.55 1.05 -21.54
CA GLY A 74 -1.31 0.42 -22.84
C GLY A 74 -2.59 -0.03 -23.58
N HIS A 75 -3.75 0.14 -22.97
CA HIS A 75 -5.08 -0.12 -23.51
C HIS A 75 -6.10 0.79 -22.80
N ILE A 76 -7.37 0.81 -23.24
CA ILE A 76 -8.44 1.53 -22.52
C ILE A 76 -8.94 0.63 -21.37
N PRO A 77 -8.69 1.00 -20.11
CA PRO A 77 -9.09 0.20 -18.96
C PRO A 77 -10.61 0.25 -18.72
N GLY A 78 -11.18 -0.84 -18.18
CA GLY A 78 -12.59 -0.91 -17.74
C GLY A 78 -13.61 -1.35 -18.79
N GLY A 79 -13.14 -1.93 -19.90
CA GLY A 79 -13.97 -2.08 -21.11
C GLY A 79 -14.42 -0.71 -21.61
N PHE A 80 -15.15 -0.62 -22.70
CA PHE A 80 -15.61 0.68 -23.22
C PHE A 80 -16.66 1.40 -22.33
N SER A 81 -16.76 1.08 -21.04
CA SER A 81 -17.70 1.71 -20.11
C SER A 81 -17.18 3.06 -19.59
N PRO A 82 -18.00 4.13 -19.60
CA PRO A 82 -17.60 5.43 -19.08
C PRO A 82 -17.22 5.40 -17.58
N LEU A 83 -17.93 4.59 -16.79
CA LEU A 83 -17.67 4.43 -15.36
C LEU A 83 -16.35 3.72 -15.10
N GLY A 84 -16.06 2.63 -15.83
CA GLY A 84 -14.78 1.92 -15.73
C GLY A 84 -13.60 2.81 -16.11
N PHE A 85 -13.75 3.59 -17.18
CA PHE A 85 -12.76 4.59 -17.58
C PHE A 85 -12.52 5.64 -16.48
N TYR A 86 -13.58 6.19 -15.89
CA TYR A 86 -13.51 7.15 -14.80
C TYR A 86 -12.75 6.61 -13.59
N HIS A 87 -13.08 5.40 -13.13
CA HIS A 87 -12.38 4.76 -12.01
C HIS A 87 -10.90 4.51 -12.32
N ALA A 88 -10.58 4.10 -13.55
CA ALA A 88 -9.19 3.91 -13.96
C ALA A 88 -8.39 5.23 -13.94
N MET A 89 -8.99 6.36 -14.34
CA MET A 89 -8.34 7.67 -14.24
C MET A 89 -8.08 8.06 -12.79
N ILE A 90 -9.06 7.87 -11.90
CA ILE A 90 -8.89 8.13 -10.47
C ILE A 90 -7.77 7.27 -9.90
N ASN A 91 -7.80 5.96 -10.16
CA ASN A 91 -6.80 5.05 -9.65
C ASN A 91 -5.40 5.40 -10.18
N PHE A 92 -5.28 5.74 -11.46
CA PHE A 92 -4.01 6.23 -12.01
C PHE A 92 -3.48 7.43 -11.23
N TRP A 93 -4.30 8.47 -11.07
CA TRP A 93 -3.86 9.69 -10.42
C TRP A 93 -3.59 9.49 -8.92
N ASP A 94 -4.47 8.81 -8.19
CA ASP A 94 -4.26 8.47 -6.77
C ASP A 94 -2.93 7.73 -6.58
N SER A 95 -2.59 6.84 -7.51
CA SER A 95 -1.38 6.04 -7.40
C SER A 95 -0.11 6.84 -7.68
N PHE A 96 -0.10 7.62 -8.78
CA PHE A 96 1.07 8.39 -9.18
C PHE A 96 1.28 9.66 -8.34
N LEU A 97 0.22 10.20 -7.75
CA LEU A 97 0.31 11.32 -6.82
C LEU A 97 0.64 10.87 -5.39
N HIS A 98 0.38 9.61 -5.04
CA HIS A 98 0.43 9.09 -3.67
C HIS A 98 -0.46 9.88 -2.68
N VAL A 99 -1.46 10.58 -3.20
CA VAL A 99 -2.51 11.32 -2.48
C VAL A 99 -3.74 11.37 -3.38
N SER A 100 -4.94 11.48 -2.81
CA SER A 100 -6.16 11.49 -3.62
C SER A 100 -6.17 12.66 -4.63
N ILE A 101 -6.52 12.33 -5.87
CA ILE A 101 -6.72 13.29 -6.95
C ILE A 101 -7.75 14.35 -6.59
N TYR A 102 -8.80 13.99 -5.84
CA TYR A 102 -9.83 14.94 -5.44
C TYR A 102 -9.29 16.03 -4.52
N LEU A 103 -8.35 15.69 -3.61
CA LEU A 103 -7.72 16.67 -2.74
C LEU A 103 -6.86 17.64 -3.55
N VAL A 104 -5.99 17.11 -4.42
CA VAL A 104 -5.12 17.93 -5.28
C VAL A 104 -5.96 18.82 -6.19
N ALA A 105 -6.98 18.26 -6.84
CA ALA A 105 -7.85 19.01 -7.73
C ALA A 105 -8.65 20.10 -7.00
N SER A 106 -9.19 19.79 -5.80
CA SER A 106 -9.97 20.76 -5.02
C SER A 106 -9.12 21.94 -4.53
N VAL A 107 -7.93 21.68 -3.98
CA VAL A 107 -7.00 22.74 -3.54
C VAL A 107 -6.56 23.59 -4.73
N THR A 108 -6.26 22.95 -5.86
CA THR A 108 -5.87 23.63 -7.10
C THR A 108 -7.01 24.52 -7.62
N PHE A 109 -8.23 24.00 -7.67
CA PHE A 109 -9.42 24.73 -8.10
C PHE A 109 -9.72 25.93 -7.19
N LEU A 110 -9.70 25.75 -5.86
CA LEU A 110 -9.90 26.84 -4.91
C LEU A 110 -8.82 27.91 -5.04
N THR A 111 -7.57 27.52 -5.31
CA THR A 111 -6.49 28.47 -5.59
C THR A 111 -6.76 29.25 -6.87
N ALA A 112 -7.29 28.62 -7.92
CA ALA A 112 -7.69 29.29 -9.15
C ALA A 112 -8.82 30.31 -8.89
N CYS A 113 -9.83 29.94 -8.10
CA CYS A 113 -10.91 30.83 -7.67
C CYS A 113 -10.38 32.05 -6.90
N LEU A 114 -9.53 31.82 -5.89
CA LEU A 114 -8.93 32.88 -5.08
C LEU A 114 -8.10 33.83 -5.95
N TYR A 115 -7.34 33.28 -6.89
CA TYR A 115 -6.55 34.07 -7.83
C TYR A 115 -7.44 34.98 -8.70
N LEU A 116 -8.48 34.42 -9.33
CA LEU A 116 -9.42 35.21 -10.15
C LEU A 116 -10.13 36.29 -9.33
N TYR A 117 -10.49 35.98 -8.09
CA TYR A 117 -11.07 36.95 -7.16
C TYR A 117 -10.12 38.11 -6.85
N ILE A 118 -8.85 37.83 -6.52
CA ILE A 118 -7.83 38.85 -6.24
C ILE A 118 -7.54 39.70 -7.50
N ALA A 119 -7.44 39.04 -8.67
CA ALA A 119 -7.19 39.71 -9.93
C ALA A 119 -8.32 40.67 -10.32
N ASN A 120 -9.58 40.30 -10.04
CA ASN A 120 -10.74 41.14 -10.32
C ASN A 120 -10.95 42.25 -9.27
N SER A 121 -10.68 41.95 -7.98
CA SER A 121 -10.82 42.92 -6.88
C SER A 121 -9.74 43.99 -6.88
N SER A 122 -8.56 43.69 -7.43
CA SER A 122 -7.51 44.66 -7.74
C SER A 122 -7.86 45.56 -8.93
N GLY A 123 -9.16 45.85 -9.12
CA GLY A 123 -9.69 46.67 -10.20
C GLY A 123 -8.90 47.96 -10.35
N PRO A 124 -8.92 48.59 -11.55
CA PRO A 124 -8.02 49.67 -11.89
C PRO A 124 -8.11 50.73 -10.81
N THR A 125 -7.11 50.75 -9.92
CA THR A 125 -6.98 51.75 -8.89
C THR A 125 -7.06 53.05 -9.65
N THR A 126 -8.01 53.88 -9.26
CA THR A 126 -8.27 55.19 -9.82
C THR A 126 -7.08 56.10 -9.52
N LEU A 127 -5.92 55.80 -10.12
CA LEU A 127 -4.87 56.75 -10.47
C LEU A 127 -5.45 57.63 -11.59
N LYS A 128 -6.44 58.42 -11.20
CA LYS A 128 -6.81 59.62 -11.93
C LYS A 128 -5.63 60.58 -11.80
N LYS A 129 -5.17 61.07 -12.95
CA LYS A 129 -4.20 62.17 -13.17
C LYS A 129 -2.74 61.73 -13.14
N ASP A 130 -2.24 61.25 -14.28
CA ASP A 130 -1.62 62.14 -15.25
C ASP A 130 -1.73 61.56 -16.67
N LYS A 131 -2.63 62.16 -17.44
CA LYS A 131 -2.85 61.88 -18.87
C LYS A 131 -1.78 62.65 -19.65
N LYS A 132 -0.62 62.05 -19.89
CA LYS A 132 0.23 62.29 -21.07
C LYS A 132 1.37 61.27 -20.98
N GLU A 133 1.61 60.54 -22.07
CA GLU A 133 2.68 59.53 -22.23
C GLU A 133 2.51 58.13 -21.62
N LEU A 134 1.29 57.60 -21.46
CA LEU A 134 1.14 56.14 -21.39
C LEU A 134 0.72 55.57 -22.74
N ASP A 135 1.76 55.33 -23.53
CA ASP A 135 1.80 54.66 -24.81
C ASP A 135 1.07 53.30 -24.79
N SER A 136 0.64 52.89 -25.97
CA SER A 136 -0.16 51.70 -26.32
C SER A 136 0.43 50.33 -25.92
N SER A 137 1.50 50.30 -25.13
CA SER A 137 2.17 49.12 -24.57
C SER A 137 1.49 48.52 -23.32
N SER A 138 0.48 49.19 -22.75
CA SER A 138 -0.11 48.85 -21.43
C SER A 138 -1.06 47.64 -21.42
N LEU A 139 -1.78 47.35 -22.51
CA LEU A 139 -2.74 46.23 -22.50
C LEU A 139 -2.04 44.87 -22.60
N ARG A 140 -0.97 44.78 -23.41
CA ARG A 140 -0.10 43.59 -23.47
C ARG A 140 0.61 43.37 -22.14
N GLY A 141 1.16 44.41 -21.51
CA GLY A 141 1.80 44.31 -20.19
C GLY A 141 0.87 43.73 -19.11
N LYS A 142 -0.42 44.10 -19.12
CA LYS A 142 -1.42 43.58 -18.17
C LYS A 142 -1.78 42.12 -18.41
N VAL A 143 -1.96 41.70 -19.67
CA VAL A 143 -2.25 40.30 -20.02
C VAL A 143 -1.04 39.39 -19.71
N TRP A 144 0.18 39.84 -19.99
CA TRP A 144 1.40 39.11 -19.65
C TRP A 144 1.64 39.01 -18.14
N HIS A 145 1.24 40.03 -17.37
CA HIS A 145 1.29 39.95 -15.92
C HIS A 145 0.27 38.95 -15.35
N VAL A 146 -0.89 38.78 -16.00
CA VAL A 146 -1.94 37.80 -15.65
C VAL A 146 -1.53 36.38 -16.06
N ILE A 147 -0.93 36.19 -17.25
CA ILE A 147 -0.43 34.87 -17.69
C ILE A 147 0.78 34.44 -16.84
N GLY A 148 1.67 35.37 -16.50
CA GLY A 148 2.81 35.09 -15.62
C GLY A 148 2.42 34.81 -14.16
N THR A 149 1.22 35.19 -13.72
CA THR A 149 0.82 35.04 -12.30
C THR A 149 0.10 33.73 -12.00
N HIS A 150 -0.76 33.17 -12.86
CA HIS A 150 -1.37 31.85 -12.57
C HIS A 150 -0.33 30.72 -12.53
N ASN A 151 0.71 30.79 -13.36
CA ASN A 151 1.84 29.86 -13.28
C ASN A 151 2.55 29.93 -11.93
N ARG A 152 2.66 31.12 -11.31
CA ARG A 152 3.22 31.26 -9.96
C ARG A 152 2.34 30.59 -8.92
N PHE A 153 1.02 30.73 -9.02
CA PHE A 153 0.08 30.03 -8.11
C PHE A 153 0.14 28.51 -8.29
N ALA A 154 0.21 28.01 -9.52
CA ALA A 154 0.42 26.58 -9.77
C ALA A 154 1.72 26.08 -9.13
N VAL A 155 2.82 26.82 -9.26
CA VAL A 155 4.10 26.50 -8.61
C VAL A 155 3.97 26.51 -7.08
N LEU A 156 3.22 27.44 -6.49
CA LEU A 156 2.96 27.45 -5.04
C LEU A 156 2.17 26.22 -4.59
N VAL A 157 1.15 25.81 -5.35
CA VAL A 157 0.37 24.59 -5.06
C VAL A 157 1.25 23.35 -5.17
N ILE A 158 2.08 23.26 -6.22
CA ILE A 158 3.04 22.17 -6.40
C ILE A 158 4.02 22.12 -5.22
N ALA A 159 4.62 23.27 -4.86
CA ALA A 159 5.56 23.35 -3.73
C ALA A 159 4.88 22.96 -2.41
N LEU A 160 3.63 23.36 -2.20
CA LEU A 160 2.83 22.97 -1.05
C LEU A 160 2.64 21.45 -0.97
N PHE A 161 2.20 20.81 -2.06
CA PHE A 161 1.99 19.36 -2.07
C PHE A 161 3.29 18.58 -1.98
N VAL A 162 4.37 19.01 -2.65
CA VAL A 162 5.70 18.39 -2.47
C VAL A 162 6.13 18.47 -1.02
N TYR A 163 5.98 19.63 -0.38
CA TYR A 163 6.32 19.81 1.04
C TYR A 163 5.44 18.94 1.94
N LEU A 164 4.11 19.02 1.81
CA LEU A 164 3.17 18.27 2.64
C LEU A 164 3.36 16.77 2.48
N SER A 165 3.40 16.23 1.26
CA SER A 165 3.57 14.81 1.03
C SER A 165 4.94 14.31 1.52
N SER A 166 6.02 15.07 1.33
CA SER A 166 7.35 14.68 1.82
C SER A 166 7.42 14.69 3.35
N VAL A 167 6.95 15.77 3.98
CA VAL A 167 6.94 15.91 5.45
C VAL A 167 6.06 14.85 6.07
N THR A 168 4.82 14.69 5.59
CA THR A 168 3.89 13.70 6.16
C THR A 168 4.34 12.27 5.89
N SER A 169 4.98 11.95 4.76
CA SER A 169 5.57 10.63 4.54
C SER A 169 6.62 10.31 5.61
N ILE A 170 7.57 11.22 5.82
CA ILE A 170 8.64 11.03 6.81
C ILE A 170 8.06 10.96 8.23
N GLN A 171 7.15 11.88 8.57
CA GLN A 171 6.59 11.94 9.91
C GLN A 171 5.69 10.73 10.23
N THR A 172 4.92 10.22 9.26
CA THR A 172 4.12 8.99 9.46
C THR A 172 5.00 7.78 9.79
N LEU A 173 6.21 7.70 9.22
CA LEU A 173 7.14 6.61 9.49
C LEU A 173 7.92 6.80 10.80
N VAL A 174 8.31 8.03 11.12
CA VAL A 174 9.16 8.31 12.29
C VAL A 174 8.36 8.53 13.56
N ASN A 175 7.27 9.29 13.48
CA ASN A 175 6.39 9.61 14.60
C ASN A 175 4.92 9.40 14.18
N PRO A 176 4.50 8.14 14.01
CA PRO A 176 3.16 7.81 13.54
C PRO A 176 2.06 8.41 14.42
N GLY A 177 1.01 8.94 13.79
CA GLY A 177 -0.11 9.51 14.51
C GLY A 177 -1.17 10.13 13.63
N TRP A 178 -2.34 10.37 14.23
CA TRP A 178 -3.52 10.91 13.57
C TRP A 178 -3.32 12.31 12.97
N ILE A 179 -2.43 13.12 13.54
CA ILE A 179 -2.19 14.50 13.07
C ILE A 179 -1.67 14.54 11.61
N TRP A 180 -1.01 13.48 11.15
CA TRP A 180 -0.51 13.37 9.78
C TRP A 180 -1.55 12.84 8.79
N MET A 181 -2.71 12.39 9.30
CA MET A 181 -3.78 11.76 8.54
C MET A 181 -5.15 12.43 8.78
N PRO A 182 -5.26 13.77 8.60
CA PRO A 182 -6.46 14.50 8.98
C PRO A 182 -7.73 14.00 8.26
N PHE A 183 -7.60 13.50 7.03
CA PHE A 183 -8.76 13.02 6.26
C PHE A 183 -9.32 11.68 6.76
N LEU A 184 -8.58 10.93 7.58
CA LEU A 184 -9.11 9.72 8.23
C LEU A 184 -10.14 10.03 9.31
N LEU A 185 -10.08 11.22 9.92
CA LEU A 185 -10.99 11.60 11.01
C LEU A 185 -12.47 11.65 10.60
N ILE A 186 -12.76 11.62 9.30
CA ILE A 186 -14.12 11.70 8.76
C ILE A 186 -14.79 10.33 8.77
N ASN A 187 -14.17 9.32 8.14
CA ASN A 187 -14.82 8.04 7.83
C ASN A 187 -13.95 6.79 8.12
N TYR A 188 -12.79 6.95 8.76
CA TYR A 188 -11.91 5.82 9.07
C TYR A 188 -12.11 5.37 10.51
N GLN A 189 -12.71 4.19 10.68
CA GLN A 189 -12.97 3.62 11.99
C GLN A 189 -11.98 2.50 12.30
N VAL A 190 -11.10 2.75 13.26
CA VAL A 190 -10.29 1.69 13.88
C VAL A 190 -11.18 0.97 14.88
N VAL A 191 -11.33 -0.35 14.75
CA VAL A 191 -12.06 -1.19 15.70
C VAL A 191 -11.06 -1.90 16.61
N TRP A 192 -11.12 -1.63 17.91
CA TRP A 192 -10.25 -2.27 18.88
C TRP A 192 -10.79 -3.64 19.30
N PRO A 193 -9.94 -4.65 19.56
CA PRO A 193 -10.39 -5.97 19.97
C PRO A 193 -11.22 -5.98 21.27
N SER A 194 -10.97 -5.02 22.17
CA SER A 194 -11.72 -4.85 23.42
C SER A 194 -13.19 -4.52 23.21
N GLU A 195 -13.54 -3.90 22.07
CA GLU A 195 -14.93 -3.56 21.72
C GLU A 195 -15.75 -4.79 21.27
N LEU A 196 -15.08 -5.90 20.89
CA LEU A 196 -15.75 -7.08 20.35
C LEU A 196 -16.55 -7.84 21.41
N HIS A 197 -16.08 -7.85 22.67
CA HIS A 197 -16.73 -8.61 23.74
C HIS A 197 -18.18 -8.18 23.96
N ASP A 198 -18.43 -6.87 24.04
CA ASP A 198 -19.77 -6.32 24.21
C ASP A 198 -20.66 -6.54 22.98
N ALA A 199 -20.07 -6.54 21.79
CA ALA A 199 -20.79 -6.81 20.55
C ALA A 199 -21.25 -8.27 20.46
N LEU A 200 -20.46 -9.21 21.00
CA LEU A 200 -20.76 -10.65 21.01
C LEU A 200 -21.73 -11.07 22.12
N LYS A 201 -22.02 -10.21 23.09
CA LYS A 201 -23.08 -10.47 24.08
C LYS A 201 -24.41 -10.71 23.37
N ASP A 202 -25.07 -11.80 23.74
CA ASP A 202 -26.39 -12.23 23.29
C ASP A 202 -26.47 -12.67 21.81
N ILE A 203 -25.35 -13.07 21.21
CA ILE A 203 -25.34 -13.59 19.85
C ILE A 203 -26.09 -14.94 19.75
N CYS A 204 -26.93 -15.09 18.73
CA CYS A 204 -27.68 -16.31 18.44
C CYS A 204 -27.02 -17.08 17.29
N LEU A 205 -26.27 -18.14 17.60
CA LEU A 205 -25.60 -18.96 16.57
C LEU A 205 -26.52 -19.97 15.88
N HIS A 206 -27.64 -20.34 16.51
CA HIS A 206 -28.60 -21.28 15.93
C HIS A 206 -29.58 -20.56 15.00
N LYS A 207 -29.88 -21.18 13.84
CA LYS A 207 -30.94 -20.71 12.94
C LYS A 207 -32.25 -20.62 13.73
N GLN A 208 -32.71 -19.41 13.98
CA GLN A 208 -34.10 -19.23 14.38
C GLN A 208 -34.95 -19.63 13.18
N THR A 209 -35.88 -20.57 13.38
CA THR A 209 -36.86 -21.02 12.39
C THR A 209 -37.92 -19.95 12.05
N GLY A 210 -37.68 -18.70 12.44
CA GLY A 210 -38.48 -17.52 12.10
C GLY A 210 -37.83 -16.70 10.99
N ASP A 211 -38.53 -15.64 10.59
CA ASP A 211 -38.13 -14.71 9.53
C ASP A 211 -36.72 -14.15 9.79
N LEU A 212 -35.69 -14.76 9.18
CA LEU A 212 -34.28 -14.35 9.20
C LEU A 212 -34.08 -12.88 8.77
N SER A 213 -35.13 -12.21 8.30
CA SER A 213 -35.09 -10.87 7.73
C SER A 213 -34.86 -9.75 8.73
N LYS A 214 -35.19 -9.91 10.01
CA LYS A 214 -35.17 -8.75 10.94
C LYS A 214 -33.84 -8.56 11.65
N ASP A 215 -33.29 -9.58 12.30
CA ASP A 215 -32.06 -9.46 13.09
C ASP A 215 -31.17 -10.73 12.99
N PRO A 216 -30.39 -10.88 11.90
CA PRO A 216 -29.45 -12.00 11.76
C PRO A 216 -28.50 -12.09 12.95
N LEU A 217 -28.35 -13.30 13.51
CA LEU A 217 -27.56 -13.61 14.71
C LEU A 217 -28.02 -12.91 16.00
N CYS A 218 -29.24 -12.37 16.05
CA CYS A 218 -29.71 -11.51 17.15
C CYS A 218 -28.83 -10.26 17.35
N LEU A 219 -28.14 -9.82 16.30
CA LEU A 219 -27.25 -8.67 16.32
C LEU A 219 -27.91 -7.50 15.62
N SER A 220 -27.85 -6.32 16.23
CA SER A 220 -28.20 -5.08 15.54
C SER A 220 -27.19 -4.75 14.44
N GLU A 221 -27.60 -3.95 13.46
CA GLU A 221 -26.70 -3.47 12.39
C GLU A 221 -25.41 -2.83 12.91
N LYS A 222 -25.47 -2.13 14.06
CA LYS A 222 -24.29 -1.52 14.69
C LYS A 222 -23.30 -2.59 15.15
N LYS A 223 -23.77 -3.67 15.77
CA LYS A 223 -22.93 -4.79 16.21
C LYS A 223 -22.36 -5.56 15.01
N TRP A 224 -23.15 -5.73 13.95
CA TRP A 224 -22.70 -6.29 12.67
C TRP A 224 -21.53 -5.51 12.07
N LYS A 225 -21.68 -4.18 11.96
CA LYS A 225 -20.60 -3.30 11.48
C LYS A 225 -19.39 -3.39 12.40
N LEU A 226 -19.57 -3.35 13.72
CA LEU A 226 -18.44 -3.44 14.66
C LEU A 226 -17.66 -4.77 14.50
N LEU A 227 -18.35 -5.91 14.40
CA LEU A 227 -17.73 -7.23 14.25
C LEU A 227 -17.19 -7.51 12.84
N SER A 228 -17.44 -6.62 11.89
CA SER A 228 -16.97 -6.72 10.51
C SER A 228 -16.06 -5.55 10.07
N ALA A 229 -15.63 -4.69 11.02
CA ALA A 229 -14.94 -3.43 10.72
C ALA A 229 -15.67 -2.56 9.67
N SER A 230 -17.01 -2.54 9.73
CA SER A 230 -17.95 -1.87 8.83
C SER A 230 -18.04 -2.42 7.41
N ALA A 231 -17.39 -3.55 7.11
CA ALA A 231 -17.39 -4.11 5.76
C ALA A 231 -18.68 -4.88 5.40
N LEU A 232 -19.37 -5.43 6.40
CA LEU A 232 -20.60 -6.23 6.24
C LEU A 232 -21.82 -5.48 6.78
N SER A 233 -22.99 -5.78 6.20
CA SER A 233 -24.29 -5.29 6.68
C SER A 233 -25.27 -6.44 6.92
N SER A 234 -25.97 -6.40 8.07
CA SER A 234 -27.06 -7.33 8.37
C SER A 234 -28.25 -7.19 7.41
N LYS A 235 -28.32 -6.05 6.70
CA LYS A 235 -29.36 -5.77 5.70
C LYS A 235 -29.01 -6.31 4.31
N ASN A 236 -27.75 -6.66 4.09
CA ASN A 236 -27.32 -7.29 2.84
C ASN A 236 -27.50 -8.81 2.98
N LYS A 237 -28.40 -9.36 2.16
CA LYS A 237 -28.72 -10.79 2.19
C LYS A 237 -27.51 -11.67 1.87
N GLU A 238 -26.66 -11.27 0.93
CA GLU A 238 -25.48 -12.06 0.53
C GLU A 238 -24.42 -12.10 1.64
N ASP A 239 -24.20 -10.96 2.32
CA ASP A 239 -23.32 -10.87 3.49
C ASP A 239 -23.81 -11.83 4.59
N VAL A 240 -25.11 -11.80 4.89
CA VAL A 240 -25.75 -12.67 5.88
C VAL A 240 -25.62 -14.14 5.50
N GLU A 241 -25.96 -14.51 4.28
CA GLU A 241 -25.88 -15.89 3.80
C GLU A 241 -24.45 -16.44 3.87
N ALA A 242 -23.46 -15.63 3.47
CA ALA A 242 -22.05 -16.01 3.54
C ALA A 242 -21.57 -16.20 4.99
N VAL A 243 -21.89 -15.26 5.89
CA VAL A 243 -21.55 -15.40 7.32
C VAL A 243 -22.21 -16.63 7.93
N MET A 244 -23.50 -16.87 7.65
CA MET A 244 -24.21 -18.04 8.18
C MET A 244 -23.63 -19.35 7.65
N ALA A 245 -23.23 -19.40 6.37
CA ALA A 245 -22.53 -20.55 5.81
C ALA A 245 -21.17 -20.78 6.48
N GLY A 246 -20.45 -19.70 6.82
CA GLY A 246 -19.21 -19.75 7.59
C GLY A 246 -19.41 -20.29 9.00
N ILE A 247 -20.46 -19.86 9.71
CA ILE A 247 -20.81 -20.35 11.04
C ILE A 247 -21.20 -21.82 10.98
N GLU A 248 -22.05 -22.22 10.02
CA GLU A 248 -22.43 -23.62 9.83
C GLU A 248 -21.20 -24.49 9.57
N PHE A 249 -20.22 -23.98 8.81
CA PHE A 249 -18.95 -24.68 8.62
C PHE A 249 -18.14 -24.76 9.92
N ALA A 250 -17.97 -23.64 10.63
CA ALA A 250 -17.16 -23.53 11.85
C ALA A 250 -17.68 -24.36 13.02
N GLN A 251 -18.99 -24.58 13.11
CA GLN A 251 -19.66 -25.33 14.17
C GLN A 251 -19.64 -26.86 13.97
N LYS A 252 -19.13 -27.36 12.83
CA LYS A 252 -18.99 -28.82 12.62
C LYS A 252 -17.84 -29.36 13.48
N ASP A 253 -18.02 -30.56 14.04
CA ASP A 253 -16.98 -31.25 14.83
C ASP A 253 -15.70 -31.54 14.03
N THR A 254 -15.83 -31.68 12.70
CA THR A 254 -14.72 -31.88 11.77
C THR A 254 -13.99 -30.58 11.42
N SER A 255 -14.52 -29.45 11.84
CA SER A 255 -13.97 -28.13 11.59
C SER A 255 -13.25 -27.61 12.82
N GLY A 256 -12.26 -26.77 12.57
CA GLY A 256 -11.46 -26.15 13.61
C GLY A 256 -10.50 -25.14 13.00
N LEU A 257 -10.14 -24.16 13.80
CA LEU A 257 -9.25 -23.08 13.42
C LEU A 257 -7.97 -23.10 14.27
N ILE A 258 -6.81 -23.05 13.61
CA ILE A 258 -5.53 -22.81 14.27
C ILE A 258 -5.12 -21.38 13.97
N VAL A 259 -4.93 -20.56 15.00
CA VAL A 259 -4.33 -19.22 14.86
C VAL A 259 -2.82 -19.35 15.05
N ASN A 260 -2.07 -19.15 13.97
CA ASN A 260 -0.62 -19.24 13.93
C ASN A 260 0.01 -17.84 14.06
N VAL A 261 0.89 -17.70 15.06
CA VAL A 261 1.51 -16.44 15.45
C VAL A 261 3.03 -16.54 15.53
N LEU A 262 3.73 -15.81 14.67
CA LEU A 262 5.17 -15.56 14.80
C LEU A 262 5.38 -14.28 15.64
N ALA A 263 6.15 -14.38 16.72
CA ALA A 263 6.30 -13.30 17.68
C ALA A 263 7.77 -13.02 18.03
N ARG A 264 8.09 -11.73 18.20
CA ARG A 264 9.34 -11.25 18.80
C ARG A 264 9.17 -9.80 19.25
N ASP A 265 9.41 -9.52 20.53
CA ASP A 265 9.27 -8.18 21.12
C ASP A 265 7.87 -7.56 20.87
N VAL A 266 6.82 -8.25 21.30
CA VAL A 266 5.40 -7.94 21.06
C VAL A 266 4.55 -7.96 22.34
N ALA A 267 5.13 -7.77 23.53
CA ALA A 267 4.43 -7.91 24.80
C ALA A 267 3.20 -6.99 24.91
N ASP A 268 3.28 -5.80 24.31
CA ASP A 268 2.22 -4.79 24.26
C ASP A 268 1.07 -5.12 23.29
N HIS A 269 1.20 -6.18 22.49
CA HIS A 269 0.21 -6.66 21.53
C HIS A 269 -0.49 -7.96 21.96
N ILE A 270 -0.03 -8.60 23.04
CA ILE A 270 -0.55 -9.90 23.49
C ILE A 270 -2.00 -9.79 23.98
N GLU A 271 -2.38 -8.71 24.65
CA GLU A 271 -3.75 -8.51 25.13
C GLU A 271 -4.75 -8.41 23.97
N GLN A 272 -4.40 -7.63 22.94
CA GLN A 272 -5.20 -7.46 21.73
C GLN A 272 -5.36 -8.79 20.98
N LEU A 273 -4.29 -9.60 20.93
CA LEU A 273 -4.34 -10.96 20.41
C LEU A 273 -5.31 -11.85 21.22
N GLN A 274 -5.23 -11.82 22.56
CA GLN A 274 -6.14 -12.58 23.43
C GLN A 274 -7.60 -12.24 23.17
N GLN A 275 -7.91 -10.94 23.07
CA GLN A 275 -9.26 -10.44 22.80
C GLN A 275 -9.77 -10.87 21.42
N ASN A 276 -8.91 -10.82 20.39
CA ASN A 276 -9.24 -11.31 19.05
C ASN A 276 -9.52 -12.82 19.03
N VAL A 277 -8.67 -13.63 19.68
CA VAL A 277 -8.85 -15.09 19.78
C VAL A 277 -10.13 -15.43 20.55
N GLN A 278 -10.40 -14.73 21.65
CA GLN A 278 -11.63 -14.90 22.42
C GLN A 278 -12.87 -14.53 21.60
N ALA A 279 -12.80 -13.50 20.76
CA ALA A 279 -13.91 -13.18 19.86
C ALA A 279 -14.17 -14.30 18.82
N LEU A 280 -13.10 -14.96 18.34
CA LEU A 280 -13.22 -16.10 17.43
C LEU A 280 -13.73 -17.37 18.13
N SER A 281 -13.39 -17.59 19.40
CA SER A 281 -13.80 -18.80 20.13
C SER A 281 -15.31 -18.93 20.30
N PHE A 282 -16.08 -17.84 20.17
CA PHE A 282 -17.55 -17.91 20.11
C PHE A 282 -18.04 -18.73 18.92
N PHE A 283 -17.33 -18.69 17.79
CA PHE A 283 -17.76 -19.31 16.55
C PHE A 283 -17.06 -20.63 16.24
N PHE A 284 -15.89 -20.85 16.83
CA PHE A 284 -15.08 -22.06 16.65
C PHE A 284 -14.98 -22.81 17.98
N PRO A 285 -15.84 -23.82 18.23
CA PRO A 285 -15.73 -24.67 19.41
C PRO A 285 -14.36 -25.35 19.52
N LYS A 286 -13.71 -25.57 18.37
CA LYS A 286 -12.37 -26.09 18.24
C LYS A 286 -11.41 -25.03 17.71
N LEU A 287 -10.75 -24.35 18.64
CA LEU A 287 -9.79 -23.28 18.39
C LEU A 287 -8.49 -23.58 19.14
N SER A 288 -7.36 -23.41 18.46
CA SER A 288 -6.04 -23.44 19.09
C SER A 288 -5.19 -22.28 18.60
N VAL A 289 -4.33 -21.75 19.45
CA VAL A 289 -3.35 -20.71 19.12
C VAL A 289 -1.97 -21.33 19.19
N VAL A 290 -1.26 -21.40 18.06
CA VAL A 290 0.10 -21.92 17.98
C VAL A 290 1.06 -20.75 17.86
N ILE A 291 1.97 -20.63 18.83
CA ILE A 291 2.84 -19.47 18.99
C ILE A 291 4.29 -19.92 18.88
N PHE A 292 5.01 -19.33 17.94
CA PHE A 292 6.46 -19.39 17.91
C PHE A 292 7.00 -18.02 18.28
N GLU A 293 7.60 -17.94 19.45
CA GLU A 293 8.31 -16.78 19.93
C GLU A 293 9.79 -17.15 20.05
N ASN A 294 10.67 -16.22 19.64
CA ASN A 294 12.10 -16.36 19.82
C ASN A 294 12.79 -15.03 20.14
N ASP A 295 13.79 -15.09 21.02
CA ASP A 295 14.74 -14.01 21.29
C ASP A 295 14.11 -12.65 21.66
N SER A 296 12.92 -12.63 22.28
CA SER A 296 12.34 -11.40 22.82
C SER A 296 13.07 -10.92 24.08
N THR A 297 13.03 -9.61 24.30
CA THR A 297 13.68 -8.89 25.39
C THR A 297 12.71 -8.06 26.23
N ASP A 298 11.44 -8.00 25.82
CA ASP A 298 10.38 -7.17 26.40
C ASP A 298 9.41 -7.94 27.33
N GLY A 299 9.68 -9.22 27.60
CA GLY A 299 8.81 -10.09 28.40
C GLY A 299 7.74 -10.85 27.60
N SER A 300 7.77 -10.82 26.26
CA SER A 300 6.81 -11.53 25.41
C SER A 300 6.69 -13.02 25.75
N ARG A 301 7.83 -13.70 25.97
CA ARG A 301 7.85 -15.15 26.24
C ARG A 301 7.15 -15.49 27.55
N GLU A 302 7.40 -14.72 28.60
CA GLU A 302 6.78 -14.88 29.91
C GLU A 302 5.27 -14.61 29.86
N ALA A 303 4.87 -13.56 29.13
CA ALA A 303 3.46 -13.24 28.92
C ALA A 303 2.73 -14.36 28.16
N PHE A 304 3.34 -14.96 27.12
CA PHE A 304 2.77 -16.12 26.44
C PHE A 304 2.70 -17.36 27.31
N LYS A 305 3.71 -17.64 28.16
CA LYS A 305 3.65 -18.73 29.14
C LYS A 305 2.51 -18.54 30.13
N ALA A 306 2.33 -17.33 30.65
CA ALA A 306 1.24 -16.99 31.56
C ALA A 306 -0.13 -17.18 30.88
N TRP A 307 -0.27 -16.71 29.63
CA TRP A 307 -1.49 -16.93 28.86
C TRP A 307 -1.73 -18.41 28.59
N ALA A 308 -0.71 -19.19 28.23
CA ALA A 308 -0.81 -20.63 28.01
C ALA A 308 -1.31 -21.37 29.26
N ALA A 309 -0.81 -20.99 30.44
CA ALA A 309 -1.18 -21.59 31.73
C ALA A 309 -2.55 -21.13 32.28
N ALA A 310 -3.15 -20.06 31.75
CA ALA A 310 -4.41 -19.54 32.29
C ALA A 310 -5.55 -20.58 32.19
N PRO A 311 -6.39 -20.75 33.23
CA PRO A 311 -7.53 -21.67 33.17
C PRO A 311 -8.71 -21.08 32.37
N ASN A 312 -9.67 -21.93 31.98
CA ASN A 312 -11.01 -21.56 31.49
C ASN A 312 -11.08 -20.65 30.25
N LYS A 313 -10.10 -20.74 29.33
CA LYS A 313 -10.09 -19.94 28.09
C LYS A 313 -11.12 -20.38 27.05
N GLY A 314 -11.53 -21.65 27.05
CA GLY A 314 -12.37 -22.23 25.99
C GLY A 314 -11.62 -22.54 24.68
N TYR A 315 -10.30 -22.35 24.64
CA TYR A 315 -9.40 -22.68 23.53
C TYR A 315 -8.01 -23.03 24.06
N GLU A 316 -7.20 -23.69 23.22
CA GLU A 316 -5.83 -24.05 23.55
C GLU A 316 -4.83 -22.96 23.14
N VAL A 317 -3.74 -22.82 23.90
CA VAL A 317 -2.61 -21.96 23.55
C VAL A 317 -1.35 -22.81 23.65
N ASP A 318 -0.83 -23.22 22.49
CA ASP A 318 0.36 -24.04 22.32
C ASP A 318 1.56 -23.13 22.02
N LEU A 319 2.35 -22.86 23.05
CA LEU A 319 3.60 -22.14 22.93
C LEU A 319 4.72 -23.13 22.57
N MET A 320 5.20 -23.05 21.34
CA MET A 320 6.20 -23.96 20.80
C MET A 320 7.49 -23.95 21.63
N SER A 321 8.02 -25.14 21.91
CA SER A 321 9.36 -25.34 22.45
C SER A 321 10.40 -25.49 21.33
N CYS A 322 11.67 -25.19 21.63
CA CYS A 322 12.78 -25.34 20.70
C CYS A 322 13.74 -26.41 21.23
N PRO A 323 13.87 -27.56 20.56
CA PRO A 323 14.78 -28.63 21.01
C PRO A 323 16.24 -28.18 21.13
N GLU A 324 16.66 -27.20 20.32
CA GLU A 324 18.02 -26.69 20.30
C GLU A 324 18.32 -25.59 21.32
N ALA A 325 17.30 -25.03 21.98
CA ALA A 325 17.47 -23.92 22.90
C ALA A 325 16.34 -23.84 23.94
N GLU A 326 16.74 -23.78 25.22
CA GLU A 326 15.82 -23.50 26.31
C GLU A 326 15.09 -22.17 26.06
N ASP A 327 13.76 -22.20 26.26
CA ASP A 327 12.88 -21.06 26.02
C ASP A 327 13.00 -20.41 24.64
N CYS A 328 13.45 -21.17 23.62
CA CYS A 328 13.63 -20.65 22.27
C CYS A 328 14.57 -19.42 22.18
N LYS A 329 15.56 -19.32 23.08
CA LYS A 329 16.64 -18.32 23.03
C LYS A 329 17.68 -18.73 22.00
N LEU A 330 17.35 -18.56 20.72
CA LEU A 330 18.16 -18.95 19.56
C LEU A 330 19.37 -18.03 19.30
N LYS A 331 19.49 -16.92 20.03
CA LYS A 331 20.56 -15.91 19.91
C LYS A 331 20.65 -15.33 18.49
N ARG A 332 19.50 -15.07 17.86
CA ARG A 332 19.45 -14.45 16.53
C ARG A 332 19.29 -12.95 16.65
N GLU A 333 20.13 -12.20 15.94
CA GLU A 333 19.97 -10.74 15.84
C GLU A 333 18.64 -10.38 15.16
N HIS A 334 18.07 -9.23 15.55
CA HIS A 334 16.91 -8.69 14.86
C HIS A 334 17.30 -8.26 13.45
N ARG A 335 16.44 -8.47 12.44
CA ARG A 335 16.70 -8.10 11.03
C ARG A 335 16.98 -6.60 10.79
N TYR A 336 16.69 -5.76 11.78
CA TYR A 336 16.89 -4.30 11.72
C TYR A 336 18.12 -3.83 12.51
N ASP A 337 18.71 -4.70 13.33
CA ASP A 337 19.77 -4.33 14.27
C ASP A 337 21.16 -4.78 13.80
N GLY A 338 21.27 -5.32 12.58
CA GLY A 338 22.53 -5.73 11.98
C GLY A 338 23.57 -4.59 12.00
N LYS A 339 24.71 -4.85 12.67
CA LYS A 339 25.69 -3.83 13.08
C LYS A 339 26.63 -3.32 11.98
N LYS A 340 26.66 -3.95 10.80
CA LYS A 340 27.59 -3.59 9.73
C LYS A 340 26.89 -2.79 8.64
N ASP A 341 27.33 -1.54 8.45
CA ASP A 341 26.78 -0.65 7.43
C ASP A 341 27.04 -1.17 5.99
N GLU A 342 28.15 -1.87 5.77
CA GLU A 342 28.49 -2.50 4.48
C GLU A 342 27.54 -3.64 4.09
N ASP A 343 26.98 -4.35 5.07
CA ASP A 343 26.07 -5.46 4.83
C ASP A 343 24.62 -5.00 4.62
N PHE A 344 24.24 -3.73 4.84
CA PHE A 344 22.82 -3.37 4.85
C PHE A 344 22.11 -3.61 3.52
N PHE A 345 22.75 -3.21 2.41
CA PHE A 345 22.14 -3.30 1.08
C PHE A 345 22.06 -4.73 0.59
N THR A 346 22.95 -5.62 1.02
CA THR A 346 22.99 -7.01 0.58
C THR A 346 22.43 -8.00 1.60
N ALA A 347 22.18 -7.55 2.84
CA ALA A 347 21.60 -8.37 3.88
C ALA A 347 20.13 -8.68 3.57
N PRO A 348 19.69 -9.94 3.77
CA PRO A 348 18.31 -10.36 3.57
C PRO A 348 17.31 -9.41 4.23
N SER A 349 16.35 -8.89 3.46
CA SER A 349 15.35 -7.93 3.94
C SER A 349 14.45 -8.52 5.02
N ILE A 350 14.11 -9.79 4.86
CA ILE A 350 13.20 -10.50 5.78
C ILE A 350 13.94 -11.31 6.86
N GLY A 351 15.27 -11.40 6.78
CA GLY A 351 16.08 -12.22 7.69
C GLY A 351 15.65 -13.70 7.68
N LEU A 352 15.41 -14.27 8.85
CA LEU A 352 15.05 -15.68 9.04
C LEU A 352 13.54 -15.95 9.16
N MET A 353 12.68 -14.95 8.91
CA MET A 353 11.23 -15.08 9.08
C MET A 353 10.65 -16.27 8.31
N HIS A 354 11.08 -16.48 7.05
CA HIS A 354 10.68 -17.64 6.25
C HIS A 354 10.95 -18.99 6.96
N LYS A 355 12.10 -19.14 7.64
CA LYS A 355 12.44 -20.37 8.36
C LYS A 355 11.57 -20.56 9.60
N PHE A 356 11.31 -19.48 10.33
CA PHE A 356 10.48 -19.54 11.53
C PHE A 356 9.01 -19.82 11.18
N ARG A 357 8.45 -19.15 10.17
CA ARG A 357 7.10 -19.46 9.67
C ARG A 357 7.00 -20.89 9.14
N GLN A 358 8.02 -21.36 8.42
CA GLN A 358 8.06 -22.75 7.96
C GLN A 358 8.06 -23.74 9.12
N ARG A 359 8.87 -23.48 10.16
CA ARG A 359 8.92 -24.30 11.36
C ARG A 359 7.56 -24.44 12.04
N MET A 360 6.79 -23.35 12.08
CA MET A 360 5.43 -23.38 12.63
C MET A 360 4.49 -24.24 11.80
N VAL A 361 4.55 -24.11 10.47
CA VAL A 361 3.73 -24.95 9.57
C VAL A 361 4.12 -26.41 9.74
N ASP A 362 5.41 -26.74 9.71
CA ASP A 362 5.87 -28.12 9.90
C ASP A 362 5.41 -28.66 11.27
N TYR A 363 5.52 -27.88 12.34
CA TYR A 363 5.01 -28.24 13.68
C TYR A 363 3.50 -28.52 13.68
N ILE A 364 2.70 -27.69 13.02
CA ILE A 364 1.24 -27.86 12.92
C ILE A 364 0.89 -29.11 12.09
N ILE A 365 1.63 -29.37 11.02
CA ILE A 365 1.37 -30.52 10.13
C ILE A 365 1.79 -31.84 10.79
N ASP A 366 2.90 -31.85 11.52
CA ASP A 366 3.48 -33.07 12.08
C ASP A 366 2.81 -33.50 13.40
N LYS A 367 2.16 -32.58 14.12
CA LYS A 367 1.50 -32.88 15.40
C LYS A 367 0.12 -33.53 15.19
N PRO A 368 -0.12 -34.75 15.74
CA PRO A 368 -1.40 -35.44 15.57
C PRO A 368 -2.61 -34.69 16.14
N GLU A 369 -2.40 -33.90 17.19
CA GLU A 369 -3.41 -33.03 17.83
C GLU A 369 -4.10 -32.11 16.81
N TYR A 370 -3.38 -31.69 15.78
CA TYR A 370 -3.86 -30.75 14.75
C TYR A 370 -4.47 -31.41 13.51
N ASN A 371 -4.45 -32.75 13.41
CA ASN A 371 -4.95 -33.49 12.22
C ASN A 371 -6.40 -33.16 11.88
N ASN A 372 -7.22 -32.97 12.91
CA ASN A 372 -8.66 -32.76 12.77
C ASN A 372 -9.04 -31.27 12.74
N PHE A 373 -8.11 -30.36 12.46
CA PHE A 373 -8.40 -28.95 12.18
C PHE A 373 -8.60 -28.75 10.69
N SER A 374 -9.54 -27.86 10.33
CA SER A 374 -9.87 -27.55 8.94
C SER A 374 -9.01 -26.44 8.35
N HIS A 375 -8.66 -25.43 9.15
CA HIS A 375 -8.01 -24.21 8.69
C HIS A 375 -6.90 -23.79 9.64
N MET A 376 -5.89 -23.16 9.07
CA MET A 376 -4.89 -22.37 9.79
C MET A 376 -5.04 -20.92 9.35
N MET A 377 -5.18 -20.01 10.29
CA MET A 377 -5.09 -18.57 10.07
C MET A 377 -3.73 -18.09 10.53
N GLN A 378 -2.93 -17.55 9.61
CA GLN A 378 -1.71 -16.86 9.96
C GLN A 378 -2.01 -15.37 10.15
N ILE A 379 -1.48 -14.77 11.22
CA ILE A 379 -1.66 -13.35 11.51
C ILE A 379 -0.35 -12.67 11.91
N ASP A 380 -0.25 -11.38 11.60
CA ASP A 380 0.78 -10.49 12.13
C ASP A 380 0.25 -9.76 13.37
N LEU A 381 1.06 -9.75 14.43
CA LEU A 381 0.65 -9.14 15.71
C LEU A 381 0.73 -7.62 15.72
N ASP A 382 1.56 -7.03 14.87
CA ASP A 382 1.73 -5.59 14.76
C ASP A 382 0.50 -4.87 14.16
N ILE A 383 -0.50 -5.63 13.69
CA ILE A 383 -1.82 -5.12 13.30
C ILE A 383 -2.53 -4.46 14.48
N GLY A 384 -2.50 -5.09 15.67
CA GLY A 384 -3.01 -4.53 16.93
C GLY A 384 -4.50 -4.13 16.96
N VAL A 385 -5.29 -4.49 15.95
CA VAL A 385 -6.71 -4.13 15.81
C VAL A 385 -7.59 -5.39 15.67
N SER A 386 -8.91 -5.22 15.60
CA SER A 386 -9.84 -6.33 15.43
C SER A 386 -9.56 -7.12 14.14
N LEU A 387 -9.56 -8.45 14.24
CA LEU A 387 -9.48 -9.36 13.08
C LEU A 387 -10.82 -9.55 12.37
N SER A 388 -11.88 -8.82 12.75
CA SER A 388 -13.18 -8.87 12.10
C SER A 388 -13.75 -10.30 12.06
N PRO A 389 -14.24 -10.84 13.20
CA PRO A 389 -14.69 -12.24 13.27
C PRO A 389 -15.78 -12.57 12.25
N LEU A 390 -16.67 -11.63 11.90
CA LEU A 390 -17.63 -11.86 10.81
C LEU A 390 -16.97 -11.85 9.43
N GLY A 391 -15.90 -11.08 9.22
CA GLY A 391 -15.09 -11.13 7.99
C GLY A 391 -14.37 -12.48 7.80
N VAL A 392 -13.85 -13.06 8.90
CA VAL A 392 -13.30 -14.43 8.92
C VAL A 392 -14.36 -15.45 8.49
N LEU A 393 -15.55 -15.39 9.11
CA LEU A 393 -16.66 -16.30 8.81
C LEU A 393 -17.18 -16.12 7.38
N HIS A 394 -17.32 -14.88 6.91
CA HIS A 394 -17.69 -14.58 5.52
C HIS A 394 -16.71 -15.23 4.54
N SER A 395 -15.41 -15.11 4.80
CA SER A 395 -14.36 -15.73 3.97
C SER A 395 -14.52 -17.26 3.90
N ILE A 396 -14.75 -17.91 5.04
CA ILE A 396 -15.00 -19.36 5.12
C ILE A 396 -16.32 -19.72 4.43
N GLY A 397 -17.36 -18.92 4.56
CA GLY A 397 -18.65 -19.18 3.91
C GLY A 397 -18.55 -19.16 2.38
N LYS A 398 -17.77 -18.22 1.84
CA LYS A 398 -17.56 -18.06 0.39
C LYS A 398 -16.60 -19.10 -0.18
N ALA A 399 -15.43 -19.30 0.45
CA ALA A 399 -14.37 -20.14 -0.11
C ALA A 399 -14.34 -21.57 0.47
N LYS A 400 -14.91 -21.78 1.67
CA LYS A 400 -14.84 -23.03 2.43
C LYS A 400 -13.40 -23.56 2.48
N ASP A 401 -13.18 -24.78 2.00
CA ASP A 401 -11.90 -25.48 1.95
C ASP A 401 -11.19 -25.40 0.58
N SER A 402 -11.74 -24.64 -0.36
CA SER A 402 -11.31 -24.69 -1.77
C SER A 402 -10.09 -23.82 -2.10
N ALA A 403 -9.84 -22.77 -1.31
CA ALA A 403 -8.78 -21.79 -1.58
C ALA A 403 -8.29 -21.09 -0.31
N ALA A 404 -7.07 -20.57 -0.36
CA ALA A 404 -6.59 -19.65 0.65
C ALA A 404 -7.23 -18.26 0.43
N VAL A 405 -7.55 -17.57 1.53
CA VAL A 405 -8.18 -16.25 1.51
C VAL A 405 -7.40 -15.31 2.41
N ALA A 406 -6.86 -14.24 1.85
CA ALA A 406 -6.24 -13.15 2.61
C ALA A 406 -7.30 -12.13 3.02
N SER A 407 -7.06 -11.46 4.15
CA SER A 407 -7.85 -10.32 4.58
C SER A 407 -7.63 -9.13 3.64
N SER A 408 -8.42 -8.08 3.82
CA SER A 408 -8.26 -6.79 3.16
C SER A 408 -7.88 -5.70 4.16
N CYS A 409 -7.18 -6.04 5.24
CA CYS A 409 -6.81 -5.07 6.25
C CYS A 409 -6.08 -3.86 5.65
N ARG A 410 -6.45 -2.66 6.09
CA ARG A 410 -6.05 -1.38 5.52
C ARG A 410 -5.00 -0.71 6.37
N GLN A 411 -3.99 -0.15 5.71
CA GLN A 411 -3.02 0.74 6.33
C GLN A 411 -3.05 2.12 5.67
N PRO A 412 -3.12 3.21 6.44
CA PRO A 412 -2.96 4.56 5.92
C PRO A 412 -1.64 4.72 5.15
N TRP A 413 -1.72 5.22 3.92
CA TRP A 413 -0.54 5.45 3.10
C TRP A 413 0.28 6.64 3.62
N ALA A 414 1.57 6.42 3.86
CA ALA A 414 2.49 7.47 4.26
C ALA A 414 2.58 8.54 3.16
N GLY A 415 2.31 9.81 3.50
CA GLY A 415 2.26 10.90 2.53
C GLY A 415 0.90 11.14 1.87
N GLY A 416 -0.05 10.23 2.07
CA GLY A 416 -1.40 10.33 1.51
C GLY A 416 -2.35 11.25 2.28
N LEU A 417 -1.91 11.86 3.38
CA LEU A 417 -2.71 12.75 4.25
C LEU A 417 -3.98 12.09 4.81
N GLY A 418 -4.08 10.76 4.76
CA GLY A 418 -5.28 10.02 5.14
C GLY A 418 -6.32 9.89 4.03
N THR A 419 -5.97 10.24 2.79
CA THR A 419 -6.88 10.11 1.64
C THR A 419 -6.75 8.78 0.92
N LEU A 420 -5.69 8.02 1.18
CA LEU A 420 -5.42 6.70 0.61
C LEU A 420 -5.16 5.70 1.72
N VAL A 421 -5.90 4.59 1.69
CA VAL A 421 -5.82 3.51 2.69
C VAL A 421 -5.84 2.16 1.97
N PRO A 422 -4.74 1.79 1.32
CA PRO A 422 -4.66 0.51 0.61
C PRO A 422 -4.55 -0.69 1.58
N PRO A 423 -4.64 -1.93 1.07
CA PRO A 423 -4.33 -3.12 1.84
C PRO A 423 -2.92 -3.11 2.45
N TYR A 424 -2.78 -3.70 3.63
CA TYR A 424 -1.52 -3.87 4.37
C TYR A 424 -0.55 -4.82 3.64
N ASP A 425 0.74 -4.73 3.97
CA ASP A 425 1.83 -5.55 3.42
C ASP A 425 1.86 -5.67 1.89
N PHE A 426 2.18 -4.56 1.23
CA PHE A 426 2.38 -4.48 -0.22
C PHE A 426 3.40 -5.50 -0.75
N ASN A 427 4.39 -5.89 0.08
CA ASN A 427 5.42 -6.83 -0.36
C ASN A 427 4.87 -8.25 -0.54
N ALA A 428 3.79 -8.60 0.15
CA ALA A 428 3.09 -9.87 -0.02
C ALA A 428 2.06 -9.86 -1.15
N PHE A 429 1.59 -8.69 -1.58
CA PHE A 429 0.57 -8.56 -2.62
C PHE A 429 1.17 -8.72 -4.02
N GLN A 430 0.66 -9.67 -4.79
CA GLN A 430 1.03 -9.88 -6.18
C GLN A 430 -0.25 -10.05 -7.01
N PRO A 431 -0.57 -9.10 -7.91
CA PRO A 431 -1.72 -9.25 -8.79
C PRO A 431 -1.52 -10.45 -9.73
N LEU A 432 -2.62 -11.03 -10.23
CA LEU A 432 -2.50 -12.00 -11.32
C LEU A 432 -1.97 -11.31 -12.58
N ARG A 433 -0.97 -11.93 -13.22
CA ARG A 433 -0.43 -11.45 -14.50
C ARG A 433 -1.41 -11.82 -15.61
N THR A 434 -1.90 -10.80 -16.31
CA THR A 434 -2.82 -10.94 -17.45
C THR A 434 -2.28 -10.16 -18.64
N LYS A 435 -2.87 -10.36 -19.83
CA LYS A 435 -2.44 -9.61 -21.03
C LYS A 435 -2.71 -8.12 -20.87
N GLU A 436 -3.75 -7.75 -20.14
CA GLU A 436 -4.18 -6.38 -19.90
C GLU A 436 -3.20 -5.62 -19.01
N ASN A 437 -2.65 -6.27 -17.97
CA ASN A 437 -1.74 -5.62 -17.01
C ASN A 437 -0.25 -5.90 -17.24
N GLU A 438 0.11 -6.68 -18.27
CA GLU A 438 1.48 -7.04 -18.64
C GLU A 438 2.42 -5.82 -18.73
N ARG A 439 1.93 -4.72 -19.31
CA ARG A 439 2.71 -3.49 -19.44
C ARG A 439 3.05 -2.87 -18.07
N LEU A 440 2.11 -2.92 -17.13
CA LEU A 440 2.33 -2.40 -15.77
C LEU A 440 3.38 -3.24 -15.04
N PHE A 441 3.33 -4.56 -15.18
CA PHE A 441 4.38 -5.46 -14.69
C PHE A 441 5.75 -5.12 -15.25
N GLN A 442 5.87 -4.91 -16.56
CA GLN A 442 7.17 -4.55 -17.17
C GLN A 442 7.71 -3.20 -16.68
N ILE A 443 6.85 -2.22 -16.43
CA ILE A 443 7.25 -0.92 -15.85
C ILE A 443 7.70 -1.13 -14.39
N HIS A 444 6.96 -1.92 -13.62
CA HIS A 444 7.29 -2.24 -12.23
C HIS A 444 8.62 -3.00 -12.13
N GLU A 445 8.82 -4.04 -12.93
CA GLU A 445 10.07 -4.82 -13.01
C GLU A 445 11.26 -3.92 -13.35
N LYS A 446 11.11 -2.97 -14.29
CA LYS A 446 12.16 -1.97 -14.60
C LYS A 446 12.46 -1.05 -13.42
N PHE A 447 11.44 -0.63 -12.68
CA PHE A 447 11.61 0.21 -11.49
C PHE A 447 12.29 -0.53 -10.34
N CYS A 448 11.93 -1.80 -10.12
CA CYS A 448 12.64 -2.66 -9.17
C CYS A 448 14.07 -3.00 -9.64
N GLY A 449 14.30 -3.06 -10.95
CA GLY A 449 15.60 -3.27 -11.56
C GLY A 449 16.54 -2.05 -11.59
N LEU A 450 16.22 -0.96 -10.87
CA LEU A 450 17.14 0.19 -10.72
C LEU A 450 18.42 -0.17 -9.96
N MET A 451 18.36 -1.24 -9.16
CA MET A 451 19.49 -1.81 -8.43
C MET A 451 19.60 -3.32 -8.74
N PRO A 452 20.77 -3.94 -8.51
CA PRO A 452 20.96 -5.38 -8.71
C PRO A 452 19.98 -6.24 -7.87
N PRO A 453 19.69 -7.48 -8.28
CA PRO A 453 18.74 -8.36 -7.57
C PRO A 453 19.11 -8.71 -6.12
N ASN A 454 20.39 -8.66 -5.78
CA ASN A 454 20.92 -8.87 -4.43
C ASN A 454 20.97 -7.57 -3.60
N ASP A 455 20.39 -6.48 -4.08
CA ASP A 455 20.21 -5.25 -3.34
C ASP A 455 18.84 -5.24 -2.65
N LYS A 456 18.80 -4.70 -1.42
CA LYS A 456 17.60 -4.53 -0.60
C LYS A 456 16.52 -3.71 -1.30
N TRP A 457 16.88 -2.89 -2.28
CA TRP A 457 15.95 -2.22 -3.17
C TRP A 457 15.00 -3.20 -3.86
N ALA A 458 15.43 -4.42 -4.22
CA ALA A 458 14.56 -5.43 -4.83
C ALA A 458 13.36 -5.81 -3.96
N PHE A 459 13.50 -5.69 -2.64
CA PHE A 459 12.38 -5.80 -1.69
C PHE A 459 11.65 -4.46 -1.55
N ASN A 460 12.40 -3.38 -1.28
CA ASN A 460 11.81 -2.09 -0.92
C ASN A 460 11.13 -1.36 -2.09
N CYS A 461 11.42 -1.70 -3.35
CA CYS A 461 10.85 -1.08 -4.53
C CYS A 461 9.34 -1.31 -4.66
N VAL A 462 8.80 -2.37 -4.03
CA VAL A 462 7.38 -2.73 -4.13
C VAL A 462 6.49 -1.64 -3.53
N GLY A 463 6.87 -1.15 -2.34
CA GLY A 463 6.15 -0.06 -1.66
C GLY A 463 6.02 1.21 -2.50
N PRO A 464 7.11 1.90 -2.84
CA PRO A 464 7.06 3.19 -3.51
C PRO A 464 6.76 3.11 -5.01
N SER A 465 6.54 1.93 -5.60
CA SER A 465 6.26 1.82 -7.04
C SER A 465 4.82 2.25 -7.35
N ALA A 466 4.65 3.41 -7.98
CA ALA A 466 3.32 3.93 -8.33
C ALA A 466 2.52 2.98 -9.24
N VAL A 467 3.18 2.22 -10.12
CA VAL A 467 2.50 1.26 -11.00
C VAL A 467 2.06 -0.02 -10.27
N HIS A 468 2.83 -0.48 -9.28
CA HIS A 468 2.38 -1.61 -8.45
C HIS A 468 1.21 -1.18 -7.57
N PHE A 469 1.32 0.02 -7.00
CA PHE A 469 0.26 0.62 -6.22
C PHE A 469 -1.03 0.81 -7.04
N LEU A 470 -0.92 1.20 -8.31
CA LEU A 470 -2.03 1.24 -9.26
C LEU A 470 -2.73 -0.11 -9.42
N GLN A 471 -1.98 -1.20 -9.54
CA GLN A 471 -2.55 -2.54 -9.66
C GLN A 471 -3.29 -2.94 -8.37
N ILE A 472 -2.72 -2.64 -7.20
CA ILE A 472 -3.34 -2.91 -5.90
C ILE A 472 -4.67 -2.17 -5.79
N ILE A 473 -4.68 -0.83 -5.89
CA ILE A 473 -5.91 -0.06 -5.65
C ILE A 473 -6.97 -0.30 -6.71
N GLN A 474 -6.57 -0.67 -7.94
CA GLN A 474 -7.52 -1.01 -8.98
C GLN A 474 -8.25 -2.31 -8.69
N LEU A 475 -7.54 -3.37 -8.27
CA LEU A 475 -8.18 -4.62 -7.88
C LEU A 475 -9.03 -4.41 -6.63
N ASP A 476 -8.48 -3.72 -5.66
CA ASP A 476 -9.10 -3.51 -4.38
C ASP A 476 -10.41 -2.69 -4.44
N ARG A 477 -10.46 -1.62 -5.23
CA ARG A 477 -11.67 -0.77 -5.39
C ARG A 477 -12.69 -1.32 -6.37
N ALA A 478 -12.31 -2.26 -7.24
CA ALA A 478 -13.19 -2.77 -8.29
C ALA A 478 -14.02 -3.98 -7.85
N ASN A 479 -13.72 -4.57 -6.69
CA ASN A 479 -14.31 -5.83 -6.26
C ASN A 479 -14.96 -5.68 -4.88
N ASP A 480 -16.25 -6.01 -4.81
CA ASP A 480 -17.01 -6.11 -3.56
C ASP A 480 -17.05 -7.56 -2.99
N ASP A 481 -16.55 -8.53 -3.76
CA ASP A 481 -16.45 -9.96 -3.39
C ASP A 481 -15.01 -10.48 -3.57
N LEU A 482 -14.78 -11.76 -3.27
CA LEU A 482 -13.49 -12.44 -3.42
C LEU A 482 -12.88 -12.19 -4.80
N TYR A 483 -11.66 -11.65 -4.84
CA TYR A 483 -10.93 -11.43 -6.09
C TYR A 483 -9.60 -12.18 -6.11
N PRO A 484 -9.23 -12.78 -7.25
CA PRO A 484 -8.06 -13.64 -7.33
C PRO A 484 -6.75 -12.84 -7.45
N VAL A 485 -5.72 -13.31 -6.74
CA VAL A 485 -4.37 -12.74 -6.72
C VAL A 485 -3.31 -13.86 -6.80
N ALA A 486 -2.12 -13.56 -7.32
CA ALA A 486 -1.02 -14.53 -7.28
C ALA A 486 -0.51 -14.75 -5.85
N SER A 487 -0.55 -13.71 -5.02
CA SER A 487 -0.23 -13.76 -3.60
C SER A 487 -0.88 -12.57 -2.89
N ALA A 488 -1.32 -12.77 -1.66
CA ALA A 488 -1.62 -11.71 -0.71
C ALA A 488 -1.44 -12.23 0.71
N TYR A 489 -1.23 -11.32 1.64
CA TYR A 489 -1.24 -11.62 3.06
C TYR A 489 -2.07 -10.61 3.82
N ASN A 490 -1.81 -9.33 3.58
CA ASN A 490 -2.56 -8.20 4.14
C ASN A 490 -2.75 -8.31 5.66
N GLY A 491 -1.79 -8.94 6.34
CA GLY A 491 -1.77 -9.10 7.79
C GLY A 491 -2.49 -10.33 8.33
N ALA A 492 -3.43 -10.92 7.59
CA ALA A 492 -4.04 -12.18 7.97
C ALA A 492 -4.43 -13.02 6.76
N THR A 493 -4.18 -14.33 6.80
CA THR A 493 -4.61 -15.25 5.73
C THR A 493 -5.09 -16.57 6.29
N LEU A 494 -6.24 -17.01 5.80
CA LEU A 494 -6.84 -18.31 6.04
C LEU A 494 -6.33 -19.31 5.00
N TYR A 495 -5.77 -20.42 5.49
CA TYR A 495 -5.30 -21.52 4.68
C TYR A 495 -6.07 -22.80 5.07
N PRO A 496 -6.80 -23.43 4.13
CA PRO A 496 -7.32 -24.77 4.35
C PRO A 496 -6.17 -25.74 4.61
N LEU A 497 -6.17 -26.39 5.77
CA LEU A 497 -5.08 -27.30 6.16
C LEU A 497 -4.97 -28.51 5.23
N GLN A 498 -6.07 -28.93 4.61
CA GLN A 498 -6.04 -29.96 3.58
C GLN A 498 -5.17 -29.55 2.38
N LEU A 499 -5.22 -28.28 1.95
CA LEU A 499 -4.37 -27.79 0.87
C LEU A 499 -2.90 -27.76 1.29
N ILE A 500 -2.61 -27.31 2.52
CA ILE A 500 -1.25 -27.30 3.06
C ILE A 500 -0.68 -28.72 3.15
N ARG A 501 -1.45 -29.68 3.69
CA ARG A 501 -1.05 -31.09 3.78
C ARG A 501 -0.84 -31.72 2.42
N LYS A 502 -1.68 -31.40 1.44
CA LYS A 502 -1.61 -31.99 0.10
C LYS A 502 -0.41 -31.47 -0.70
N ASN A 503 -0.16 -30.16 -0.63
CA ASN A 503 0.80 -29.50 -1.51
C ASN A 503 2.15 -29.22 -0.85
N HIS A 504 2.24 -29.37 0.48
CA HIS A 504 3.44 -29.11 1.28
C HIS A 504 4.15 -27.78 0.93
N PRO A 505 3.40 -26.65 0.91
CA PRO A 505 3.95 -25.36 0.52
C PRO A 505 5.10 -24.95 1.44
N LYS A 506 6.03 -24.15 0.89
CA LYS A 506 7.24 -23.71 1.55
C LYS A 506 7.37 -22.20 1.57
N TYR A 507 7.59 -21.64 2.77
CA TYR A 507 8.00 -20.24 2.88
C TYR A 507 9.38 -20.08 2.26
N ASP A 508 9.50 -19.11 1.34
CA ASP A 508 10.74 -18.83 0.65
C ASP A 508 10.95 -17.33 0.47
N SER A 509 12.15 -16.88 0.83
CA SER A 509 12.59 -15.50 0.74
C SER A 509 13.19 -15.12 -0.61
N GLY A 510 13.22 -16.07 -1.55
CA GLY A 510 13.93 -15.95 -2.83
C GLY A 510 15.45 -16.07 -2.67
N GLU A 511 16.15 -16.14 -3.81
CA GLU A 511 17.60 -16.42 -3.90
C GLU A 511 18.46 -15.55 -2.97
N TYR A 512 18.13 -14.26 -2.83
CA TYR A 512 18.89 -13.29 -2.04
C TYR A 512 18.19 -12.86 -0.74
N GLY A 513 17.03 -13.43 -0.41
CA GLY A 513 16.29 -13.04 0.79
C GLY A 513 15.60 -11.67 0.71
N HIS A 514 15.35 -11.18 -0.50
CA HIS A 514 14.68 -9.89 -0.78
C HIS A 514 13.27 -10.05 -1.35
N ARG A 515 12.65 -11.22 -1.19
CA ARG A 515 11.22 -11.43 -1.46
C ARG A 515 10.48 -11.64 -0.15
N CYS A 516 9.27 -11.11 -0.04
CA CYS A 516 8.37 -11.43 1.09
C CYS A 516 8.11 -12.93 1.13
N GLU A 517 8.28 -13.56 2.29
CA GLU A 517 8.15 -15.01 2.44
C GLU A 517 6.74 -15.52 2.15
N HIS A 518 5.73 -14.67 2.36
CA HIS A 518 4.34 -14.98 2.03
C HIS A 518 4.16 -15.22 0.52
N VAL A 519 4.89 -14.50 -0.34
CA VAL A 519 4.86 -14.73 -1.79
C VAL A 519 5.39 -16.12 -2.13
N GLY A 520 6.50 -16.53 -1.53
CA GLY A 520 7.06 -17.87 -1.72
C GLY A 520 6.07 -18.97 -1.29
N PHE A 521 5.49 -18.82 -0.09
CA PHE A 521 4.51 -19.76 0.44
C PHE A 521 3.29 -19.87 -0.46
N ASN A 522 2.67 -18.74 -0.79
CA ASN A 522 1.46 -18.65 -1.58
C ASN A 522 1.61 -19.27 -2.98
N LEU A 523 2.70 -18.96 -3.68
CA LEU A 523 2.98 -19.54 -5.00
C LEU A 523 3.21 -21.05 -4.92
N SER A 524 3.74 -21.56 -3.81
CA SER A 524 3.99 -23.00 -3.61
C SER A 524 2.74 -23.80 -3.22
N ILE A 525 1.61 -23.15 -2.90
CA ILE A 525 0.34 -23.85 -2.67
C ILE A 525 -0.18 -24.46 -3.99
N ASP A 526 0.25 -23.97 -5.16
CA ASP A 526 -0.24 -24.42 -6.48
C ASP A 526 -1.78 -24.36 -6.60
N LYS A 527 -2.37 -23.34 -5.98
CA LYS A 527 -3.79 -22.98 -6.08
C LYS A 527 -3.97 -21.48 -6.09
N GLN A 528 -5.07 -21.06 -6.69
CA GLN A 528 -5.50 -19.67 -6.69
C GLN A 528 -5.75 -19.20 -5.26
N ILE A 529 -5.21 -18.02 -4.93
CA ILE A 529 -5.48 -17.32 -3.67
C ILE A 529 -6.42 -16.15 -3.96
N TYR A 530 -7.26 -15.83 -2.98
CA TYR A 530 -8.20 -14.72 -3.05
C TYR A 530 -7.91 -13.70 -1.95
N VAL A 531 -8.26 -12.45 -2.20
CA VAL A 531 -8.44 -11.45 -1.15
C VAL A 531 -9.94 -11.27 -0.95
N ASN A 532 -10.36 -11.22 0.32
CA ASN A 532 -11.74 -10.88 0.66
C ASN A 532 -11.85 -9.40 1.08
N PRO A 533 -12.43 -8.51 0.25
CA PRO A 533 -12.65 -7.11 0.63
C PRO A 533 -13.61 -6.97 1.83
N LYS A 534 -14.40 -8.00 2.12
CA LYS A 534 -15.30 -8.05 3.29
C LYS A 534 -14.64 -8.57 4.57
N TRP A 535 -13.43 -9.12 4.49
CA TRP A 535 -12.62 -9.41 5.66
C TRP A 535 -11.67 -8.24 5.93
N ASP A 536 -12.27 -7.13 6.34
CA ASP A 536 -11.57 -5.87 6.53
C ASP A 536 -11.07 -5.69 7.97
N CYS A 537 -10.00 -4.92 8.13
CA CYS A 537 -9.59 -4.35 9.41
C CYS A 537 -8.81 -3.05 9.19
N HIS A 538 -8.96 -2.08 10.07
CA HIS A 538 -8.38 -0.75 9.87
C HIS A 538 -7.25 -0.51 10.87
N MET A 539 -6.00 -0.52 10.41
CA MET A 539 -4.84 -0.26 11.26
C MET A 539 -4.86 1.16 11.80
N SER A 540 -4.47 1.32 13.06
CA SER A 540 -4.34 2.64 13.67
C SER A 540 -3.18 3.42 13.03
N PRO A 541 -3.37 4.71 12.66
CA PRO A 541 -2.26 5.58 12.26
C PRO A 541 -1.15 5.73 13.29
N THR A 542 -1.40 5.41 14.56
CA THR A 542 -0.40 5.38 15.64
C THR A 542 0.43 4.10 15.66
N LEU A 543 -0.05 3.04 15.00
CA LEU A 543 0.57 1.72 14.94
C LEU A 543 0.66 1.22 13.49
N PRO A 544 1.36 1.94 12.57
CA PRO A 544 1.56 1.42 11.22
C PRO A 544 2.43 0.15 11.27
N GLY A 545 2.27 -0.74 10.29
CA GLY A 545 3.15 -1.89 10.19
C GLY A 545 4.54 -1.50 9.68
N GLY A 546 5.53 -2.35 9.96
CA GLY A 546 6.92 -2.13 9.59
C GLY A 546 7.73 -1.30 10.61
N PRO A 547 8.98 -0.92 10.26
CA PRO A 547 9.86 -0.21 11.18
C PRO A 547 9.34 1.20 11.46
N LYS A 548 9.49 1.66 12.71
CA LYS A 548 9.14 3.01 13.18
C LYS A 548 10.37 3.76 13.68
N GLY A 549 10.26 5.07 13.90
CA GLY A 549 11.27 5.87 14.59
C GLY A 549 12.63 5.90 13.87
N GLU A 550 13.70 5.71 14.63
CA GLU A 550 15.08 5.79 14.12
C GLU A 550 15.39 4.71 13.07
N ARG A 551 14.88 3.49 13.24
CA ARG A 551 15.05 2.39 12.28
C ARG A 551 14.46 2.74 10.90
N ALA A 552 13.28 3.36 10.90
CA ALA A 552 12.62 3.83 9.69
C ALA A 552 13.42 4.96 9.02
N MET A 553 13.79 5.98 9.80
CA MET A 553 14.59 7.12 9.31
C MET A 553 15.93 6.69 8.72
N LYS A 554 16.63 5.73 9.36
CA LYS A 554 17.89 5.18 8.85
C LYS A 554 17.72 4.55 7.47
N SER A 555 16.64 3.79 7.27
CA SER A 555 16.32 3.17 5.98
C SER A 555 15.99 4.20 4.90
N VAL A 556 15.15 5.19 5.23
CA VAL A 556 14.78 6.28 4.30
C VAL A 556 16.01 7.08 3.85
N LYS A 557 16.89 7.47 4.79
CA LYS A 557 18.12 8.22 4.48
C LYS A 557 19.03 7.46 3.52
N ARG A 558 19.20 6.15 3.72
CA ARG A 558 20.03 5.30 2.86
C ARG A 558 19.53 5.29 1.42
N PHE A 559 18.24 5.05 1.19
CA PHE A 559 17.69 5.09 -0.18
C PHE A 559 17.66 6.49 -0.79
N ALA A 560 17.37 7.52 0.01
CA ALA A 560 17.40 8.90 -0.45
C ALA A 560 18.80 9.33 -0.92
N SER A 561 19.85 8.76 -0.34
CA SER A 561 21.24 9.03 -0.71
C SER A 561 21.72 8.36 -2.00
N LEU A 562 20.94 7.44 -2.59
CA LEU A 562 21.30 6.73 -3.82
C LEU A 562 20.65 7.41 -5.04
N PRO A 563 21.38 8.17 -5.89
CA PRO A 563 20.77 8.91 -6.99
C PRO A 563 20.01 8.03 -7.99
N ARG A 564 20.46 6.78 -8.19
CA ARG A 564 19.79 5.79 -9.05
C ARG A 564 18.39 5.42 -8.56
N VAL A 565 18.12 5.58 -7.27
CA VAL A 565 16.82 5.30 -6.65
C VAL A 565 16.06 6.61 -6.40
N SER A 566 16.71 7.60 -5.78
CA SER A 566 16.05 8.84 -5.36
C SER A 566 15.60 9.73 -6.53
N ILE A 567 16.33 9.77 -7.65
CA ILE A 567 15.91 10.55 -8.83
C ILE A 567 14.65 9.93 -9.47
N PRO A 568 14.58 8.63 -9.80
CA PRO A 568 13.34 8.03 -10.29
C PRO A 568 12.18 8.16 -9.32
N LEU A 569 12.42 7.98 -8.01
CA LEU A 569 11.40 8.19 -6.96
C LEU A 569 10.85 9.61 -6.97
N PHE A 570 11.72 10.61 -7.08
CA PHE A 570 11.31 12.00 -7.19
C PHE A 570 10.51 12.26 -8.47
N LEU A 571 11.02 11.79 -9.61
CA LEU A 571 10.38 12.02 -10.91
C LEU A 571 9.00 11.36 -11.02
N GLN A 572 8.82 10.14 -10.50
CA GLN A 572 7.52 9.45 -10.57
C GLN A 572 6.42 10.16 -9.79
N THR A 573 6.74 10.95 -8.77
CA THR A 573 5.74 11.68 -7.96
C THR A 573 5.65 13.13 -8.41
N PHE A 574 6.79 13.78 -8.67
CA PHE A 574 6.85 15.19 -9.05
C PHE A 574 6.24 15.46 -10.42
N VAL A 575 6.55 14.65 -11.44
CA VAL A 575 6.04 14.88 -12.80
C VAL A 575 4.52 14.76 -12.86
N PRO A 576 3.87 13.71 -12.31
CA PRO A 576 2.41 13.64 -12.27
C PRO A 576 1.78 14.78 -11.48
N LEU A 577 2.38 15.19 -10.35
CA LEU A 577 1.87 16.32 -9.57
C LEU A 577 1.87 17.62 -10.36
N VAL A 578 2.97 17.91 -11.08
CA VAL A 578 3.09 19.06 -11.98
C VAL A 578 2.01 18.98 -13.06
N LEU A 579 1.93 17.85 -13.78
CA LEU A 579 0.97 17.69 -14.88
C LEU A 579 -0.47 17.83 -14.43
N CYS A 580 -0.84 17.20 -13.31
CA CYS A 580 -2.17 17.28 -12.72
C CYS A 580 -2.50 18.73 -12.30
N THR A 581 -1.64 19.35 -11.50
CA THR A 581 -1.87 20.70 -10.95
C THR A 581 -1.99 21.73 -12.07
N PHE A 582 -1.07 21.74 -13.04
CA PHE A 582 -1.15 22.67 -14.17
C PHE A 582 -2.40 22.44 -15.03
N SER A 583 -2.77 21.17 -15.26
CA SER A 583 -3.96 20.85 -16.07
C SER A 583 -5.25 21.30 -15.36
N VAL A 584 -5.41 20.99 -14.08
CA VAL A 584 -6.58 21.41 -13.29
C VAL A 584 -6.62 22.94 -13.18
N MET A 585 -5.49 23.60 -12.90
CA MET A 585 -5.42 25.06 -12.81
C MET A 585 -5.83 25.72 -14.13
N THR A 586 -5.31 25.23 -15.26
CA THR A 586 -5.61 25.75 -16.60
C THR A 586 -7.09 25.60 -16.94
N LEU A 587 -7.66 24.42 -16.73
CA LEU A 587 -9.08 24.16 -16.99
C LEU A 587 -9.97 25.01 -16.09
N SER A 588 -9.65 25.10 -14.80
CA SER A 588 -10.37 25.93 -13.83
C SER A 588 -10.37 27.40 -14.23
N PHE A 589 -9.21 27.93 -14.62
CA PHE A 589 -9.08 29.32 -15.03
C PHE A 589 -9.95 29.63 -16.26
N HIS A 590 -9.87 28.81 -17.31
CA HIS A 590 -10.67 29.03 -18.52
C HIS A 590 -12.17 28.83 -18.29
N ALA A 591 -12.57 27.90 -17.41
CA ALA A 591 -13.97 27.68 -17.07
C ALA A 591 -14.57 28.81 -16.22
N LEU A 592 -13.80 29.34 -15.27
CA LEU A 592 -14.27 30.34 -14.31
C LEU A 592 -14.17 31.77 -14.84
N ARG A 593 -13.20 32.06 -15.71
CA ARG A 593 -12.94 33.42 -16.23
C ARG A 593 -14.20 34.16 -16.71
N PRO A 594 -15.14 33.56 -17.48
CA PRO A 594 -16.37 34.24 -17.89
C PRO A 594 -17.25 34.71 -16.73
N LEU A 595 -17.18 34.09 -15.55
CA LEU A 595 -17.94 34.49 -14.37
C LEU A 595 -17.37 35.74 -13.68
N PHE A 596 -16.09 36.03 -13.89
CA PHE A 596 -15.40 37.17 -13.28
C PHE A 596 -15.23 38.35 -14.24
N GLU A 597 -15.24 38.12 -15.55
CA GLU A 597 -15.27 39.19 -16.54
C GLU A 597 -16.67 39.83 -16.56
N LYS A 598 -16.76 41.11 -16.22
CA LYS A 598 -18.02 41.86 -16.35
C LYS A 598 -18.53 41.72 -17.80
N PRO A 599 -19.83 41.43 -18.01
CA PRO A 599 -20.40 41.50 -19.35
C PRO A 599 -20.10 42.88 -19.93
N ARG A 600 -19.43 42.90 -21.08
CA ARG A 600 -19.02 44.12 -21.77
C ARG A 600 -20.20 44.84 -22.40
#